data_AF-A0A8J6ZRN7-F1
#
_entry.id   AF-A0A8J6ZRN7-F1
#
_cell.length_a   1.000
_cell.length_b   1.000
_cell.length_c   1.000
_cell.angle_alpha   90.00
_cell.angle_beta   90.00
_cell.angle_gamma   90.00
#
_symmetry.space_group_name_H-M   'P 1'
#
loop_
_entity.id
_entity.type
_entity.pdbx_description
1 polymer ?
#
loop_
_entity_poly.entity_id
_entity_poly.type
_entity_poly.pdbx_seq_one_letter_code
_entity_poly.pdbx_strand_id
1 'polypeptide(L)'
;MLQKYLSKPLVCLLTTGWLVQPIAANPQTLTYNYNNTNLSQKSFLISQFRPGDSCEANDNLSLFADTFISVCRKASIRREFPSEFLKYYLEDIKSNKSAIGKKAWKLLNDGRFKK
;
A
#
# COMPACT_ATOMS: atom_id res chain seq x y z
N MET A 1 -68.25 22.94 13.60
CA MET A 1 -67.13 23.06 14.56
C MET A 1 -67.59 22.49 15.89
N LEU A 2 -67.01 21.39 16.36
CA LEU A 2 -67.22 20.89 17.72
C LEU A 2 -65.95 20.17 18.21
N GLN A 3 -65.54 20.55 19.41
CA GLN A 3 -64.25 20.27 20.04
C GLN A 3 -64.21 18.89 20.73
N LYS A 4 -63.05 18.24 20.57
CA LYS A 4 -62.22 17.44 21.52
C LYS A 4 -62.86 16.87 22.81
N TYR A 5 -62.63 15.58 23.08
CA TYR A 5 -61.79 15.01 24.17
C TYR A 5 -62.13 13.53 24.47
N LEU A 6 -61.09 12.66 24.59
CA LEU A 6 -60.94 11.37 25.35
C LEU A 6 -60.04 10.41 24.53
N SER A 7 -59.10 9.61 25.04
CA SER A 7 -58.44 9.44 26.34
C SER A 7 -57.24 8.49 26.07
N LYS A 8 -56.05 8.85 26.61
CA LYS A 8 -54.83 8.07 26.91
C LYS A 8 -54.56 6.72 26.21
N PRO A 9 -53.33 6.51 25.71
CA PRO A 9 -52.65 5.23 25.82
C PRO A 9 -51.53 5.27 26.87
N LEU A 10 -51.52 4.27 27.74
CA LEU A 10 -50.51 3.99 28.76
C LEU A 10 -49.75 2.74 28.30
N VAL A 11 -48.42 2.71 28.54
CA VAL A 11 -47.54 1.51 28.56
C VAL A 11 -47.07 1.01 27.18
N CYS A 12 -45.81 0.61 26.94
CA CYS A 12 -44.49 0.80 27.55
C CYS A 12 -43.44 0.33 26.53
N LEU A 13 -42.19 0.77 26.74
CA LEU A 13 -40.91 0.12 26.44
C LEU A 13 -40.87 -1.01 25.41
N LEU A 14 -39.95 -0.89 24.46
CA LEU A 14 -38.71 -1.68 24.50
C LEU A 14 -37.64 -0.99 23.65
N THR A 15 -36.55 -0.66 24.32
CA THR A 15 -35.29 -0.16 23.76
C THR A 15 -34.62 -1.29 22.98
N THR A 16 -34.68 -1.26 21.65
CA THR A 16 -33.72 -2.05 20.85
C THR A 16 -32.66 -1.09 20.37
N GLY A 17 -31.54 -1.12 21.09
CA GLY A 17 -30.33 -0.39 20.76
C GLY A 17 -29.94 -0.62 19.31
N TRP A 18 -29.78 0.48 18.60
CA TRP A 18 -29.09 0.45 17.32
C TRP A 18 -27.63 0.11 17.61
N LEU A 19 -27.25 -1.12 17.29
CA LEU A 19 -25.86 -1.53 17.19
C LEU A 19 -25.21 -0.63 16.15
N VAL A 20 -24.51 0.41 16.61
CA VAL A 20 -23.52 1.12 15.80
C VAL A 20 -22.45 0.11 15.47
N GLN A 21 -22.48 -0.41 14.25
CA GLN A 21 -21.40 -1.23 13.73
C GLN A 21 -20.13 -0.37 13.73
N PRO A 22 -18.98 -0.89 14.20
CA PRO A 22 -17.73 -0.19 13.98
C PRO A 22 -17.54 -0.09 12.47
N ILE A 23 -17.36 1.13 11.98
CA ILE A 23 -16.85 1.39 10.65
C ILE A 23 -15.46 0.77 10.65
N ALA A 24 -15.36 -0.48 10.18
CA ALA A 24 -14.08 -1.09 9.91
C ALA A 24 -13.43 -0.20 8.85
N ALA A 25 -12.43 0.57 9.27
CA ALA A 25 -11.53 1.23 8.35
C ALA A 25 -10.89 0.11 7.52
N ASN A 26 -11.48 -0.16 6.35
CA ASN A 26 -10.91 -1.00 5.33
C ASN A 26 -9.55 -0.38 4.99
N PRO A 27 -8.41 -0.99 5.36
CA PRO A 27 -7.17 -0.55 4.78
C PRO A 27 -7.33 -0.84 3.30
N GLN A 28 -7.43 0.22 2.47
CA GLN A 28 -7.35 0.07 1.03
C GLN A 28 -6.01 -0.60 0.74
N THR A 29 -6.03 -1.92 0.65
CA THR A 29 -4.98 -2.71 0.04
C THR A 29 -4.99 -2.28 -1.40
N LEU A 30 -4.08 -1.36 -1.75
CA LEU A 30 -3.81 -0.97 -3.12
C LEU A 30 -3.44 -2.26 -3.88
N THR A 31 -4.45 -2.87 -4.50
CA THR A 31 -4.27 -4.03 -5.35
C THR A 31 -3.66 -3.50 -6.65
N TYR A 32 -2.35 -3.61 -6.78
CA TYR A 32 -1.67 -3.26 -8.02
C TYR A 32 -2.07 -4.28 -9.09
N ASN A 33 -2.96 -3.88 -9.99
CA ASN A 33 -3.31 -4.67 -11.17
C ASN A 33 -2.09 -4.70 -12.10
N TYR A 34 -1.30 -5.77 -12.00
CA TYR A 34 -0.16 -6.06 -12.85
C TYR A 34 -0.63 -6.87 -14.07
N ASN A 35 -0.99 -6.18 -15.15
CA ASN A 35 -1.23 -6.84 -16.44
C ASN A 35 0.11 -7.26 -17.06
N ASN A 36 0.41 -8.56 -17.03
CA ASN A 36 1.34 -9.18 -17.96
C ASN A 36 0.90 -10.63 -18.23
N THR A 37 0.61 -10.91 -19.48
CA THR A 37 -0.15 -12.04 -20.05
C THR A 37 0.56 -13.39 -20.04
N ASN A 38 1.23 -13.79 -18.95
CA ASN A 38 1.63 -15.19 -18.74
C ASN A 38 1.87 -15.52 -17.25
N LEU A 39 0.76 -15.68 -16.52
CA LEU A 39 0.68 -15.78 -15.05
C LEU A 39 1.27 -17.10 -14.46
N SER A 40 1.53 -18.11 -15.30
CA SER A 40 1.99 -19.43 -14.83
C SER A 40 3.51 -19.62 -14.83
N GLN A 41 4.26 -18.84 -15.62
CA GLN A 41 5.73 -18.95 -15.68
C GLN A 41 6.42 -17.80 -14.94
N LYS A 42 5.80 -16.61 -14.91
CA LYS A 42 6.34 -15.44 -14.22
C LYS A 42 6.31 -15.59 -12.69
N SER A 43 5.28 -16.23 -12.15
CA SER A 43 5.15 -16.54 -10.72
C SER A 43 6.26 -17.44 -10.18
N PHE A 44 6.80 -18.34 -11.01
CA PHE A 44 7.90 -19.23 -10.63
C PHE A 44 9.28 -18.54 -10.66
N LEU A 45 9.47 -17.52 -11.51
CA LEU A 45 10.72 -16.75 -11.54
C LEU A 45 10.76 -15.65 -10.46
N ILE A 46 9.61 -15.15 -10.02
CA ILE A 46 9.52 -14.16 -8.93
C ILE A 46 9.76 -14.82 -7.56
N SER A 47 9.46 -16.11 -7.37
CA SER A 47 9.71 -16.81 -6.10
C SER A 47 11.20 -17.08 -5.83
N GLN A 48 12.06 -16.88 -6.84
CA GLN A 48 13.49 -17.21 -6.78
C GLN A 48 14.37 -15.95 -6.68
N PHE A 49 13.84 -14.77 -7.05
CA PHE A 49 14.55 -13.50 -6.92
C PHE A 49 14.50 -13.01 -5.48
N ARG A 50 15.38 -13.60 -4.65
CA ARG A 50 15.79 -12.97 -3.41
C ARG A 50 16.58 -11.73 -3.82
N PRO A 51 16.31 -10.53 -3.26
CA PRO A 51 17.33 -9.52 -3.26
C PRO A 51 18.61 -10.18 -2.73
N GLY A 52 19.75 -9.87 -3.33
CA GLY A 52 21.04 -10.40 -2.91
C GLY A 52 21.19 -10.31 -1.40
N ASP A 53 22.06 -11.13 -0.83
CA ASP A 53 22.23 -11.24 0.63
C ASP A 53 22.43 -9.87 1.32
N SER A 54 22.89 -8.86 0.58
CA SER A 54 22.90 -7.45 0.96
C SER A 54 21.60 -6.69 0.58
N CYS A 55 20.99 -6.03 1.58
CA CYS A 55 19.89 -5.08 1.39
C CYS A 55 20.36 -3.72 0.79
N GLU A 56 21.39 -3.74 -0.06
CA GLU A 56 21.98 -2.56 -0.69
C GLU A 56 21.50 -2.42 -2.13
N ALA A 57 21.10 -1.21 -2.51
CA ALA A 57 20.52 -0.96 -3.83
C ALA A 57 21.54 -1.18 -4.97
N ASN A 58 22.84 -0.99 -4.70
CA ASN A 58 23.92 -1.20 -5.66
C ASN A 58 24.14 -2.66 -6.04
N ASP A 59 23.78 -3.61 -5.17
CA ASP A 59 23.99 -5.04 -5.42
C ASP A 59 22.78 -5.68 -6.10
N ASN A 60 21.70 -4.91 -6.24
CA ASN A 60 20.37 -5.36 -6.67
C ASN A 60 19.88 -4.62 -7.93
N LEU A 61 20.79 -4.13 -8.77
CA LEU A 61 20.46 -3.21 -9.88
C LEU A 61 19.42 -3.75 -10.89
N SER A 62 19.36 -5.07 -11.06
CA SER A 62 18.41 -5.74 -11.96
C SER A 62 17.01 -5.94 -11.37
N LEU A 63 16.76 -5.48 -10.13
CA LEU A 63 15.45 -5.56 -9.50
C LEU A 63 14.62 -4.30 -9.71
N PHE A 64 13.30 -4.50 -9.76
CA PHE A 64 12.34 -3.40 -9.69
C PHE A 64 12.39 -2.73 -8.31
N ALA A 65 12.25 -1.40 -8.30
CA ALA A 65 12.24 -0.63 -7.06
C ALA A 65 11.12 -1.07 -6.11
N ASP A 66 9.92 -1.39 -6.62
CA ASP A 66 8.81 -1.87 -5.81
C ASP A 66 9.15 -3.19 -5.07
N THR A 67 9.77 -4.14 -5.78
CA THR A 67 10.22 -5.42 -5.22
C THR A 67 11.30 -5.21 -4.18
N PHE A 68 12.33 -4.42 -4.50
CA PHE A 68 13.40 -4.09 -3.56
C PHE A 68 12.86 -3.40 -2.30
N ILE A 69 11.95 -2.45 -2.45
CA ILE A 69 11.30 -1.77 -1.31
C ILE A 69 10.53 -2.78 -0.47
N SER A 70 9.75 -3.67 -1.10
CA SER A 70 8.96 -4.67 -0.39
C SER A 70 9.81 -5.58 0.49
N VAL A 71 10.98 -6.00 -0.01
CA VAL A 71 11.84 -6.95 0.71
C VAL A 71 12.80 -6.25 1.67
N CYS A 72 13.54 -5.24 1.21
CA CYS A 72 14.67 -4.64 1.93
C CYS A 72 14.33 -3.37 2.71
N ARG A 73 13.18 -2.72 2.44
CA ARG A 73 12.84 -1.41 3.04
C ARG A 73 11.52 -1.41 3.78
N LYS A 74 11.40 -0.52 4.75
CA LYS A 74 10.16 -0.28 5.50
C LYS A 74 9.10 0.29 4.56
N ALA A 75 7.86 -0.16 4.69
CA ALA A 75 6.74 0.31 3.87
C ALA A 75 6.54 1.84 3.95
N SER A 76 6.99 2.48 5.02
CA SER A 76 7.00 3.94 5.24
C SER A 76 7.63 4.71 4.09
N ILE A 77 8.64 4.14 3.41
CA ILE A 77 9.32 4.79 2.28
C ILE A 77 8.36 5.11 1.12
N ARG A 78 7.28 4.33 0.94
CA ARG A 78 6.30 4.54 -0.14
C ARG A 78 5.58 5.90 -0.06
N ARG A 79 5.60 6.57 1.10
CA ARG A 79 5.03 7.91 1.27
C ARG A 79 5.93 9.01 0.69
N GLU A 80 7.24 8.77 0.64
CA GLU A 80 8.23 9.74 0.17
C GLU A 80 8.84 9.37 -1.18
N PHE A 81 8.79 8.08 -1.52
CA PHE A 81 9.32 7.52 -2.74
C PHE A 81 8.46 7.96 -3.93
N PRO A 82 9.06 8.47 -5.03
CA PRO A 82 8.29 8.87 -6.19
C PRO A 82 7.66 7.64 -6.85
N SER A 83 6.32 7.63 -6.94
CA SER A 83 5.56 6.48 -7.42
C SER A 83 5.85 6.11 -8.88
N GLU A 84 6.29 7.07 -9.68
CA GLU A 84 6.72 6.86 -11.07
C GLU A 84 7.87 5.85 -11.16
N PHE A 85 8.82 5.87 -10.22
CA PHE A 85 9.99 5.00 -10.23
C PHE A 85 9.74 3.59 -9.68
N LEU A 86 8.55 3.29 -9.14
CA LEU A 86 8.26 1.98 -8.55
C LEU A 86 8.36 0.83 -9.57
N LYS A 87 8.04 1.12 -10.83
CA LYS A 87 8.04 0.15 -11.94
C LYS A 87 9.35 0.12 -12.73
N TYR A 88 10.34 0.92 -12.34
CA TYR A 88 11.64 0.98 -13.00
C TYR A 88 12.66 0.07 -12.30
N TYR A 89 13.67 -0.35 -13.06
CA TYR A 89 14.80 -1.05 -12.49
C TYR A 89 15.69 -0.09 -11.68
N LEU A 90 16.40 -0.64 -10.71
CA LEU A 90 17.34 0.11 -9.89
C LEU A 90 18.48 0.72 -10.71
N GLU A 91 18.93 0.05 -11.78
CA GLU A 91 19.88 0.60 -12.75
C GLU A 91 19.37 1.86 -13.46
N ASP A 92 18.09 1.85 -13.86
CA ASP A 92 17.46 2.99 -14.53
C ASP A 92 17.36 4.18 -13.57
N ILE A 93 17.00 3.93 -12.31
CA ILE A 93 16.92 4.96 -11.27
C ILE A 93 18.30 5.52 -10.96
N LYS A 94 19.34 4.68 -10.91
CA LYS A 94 20.73 5.09 -10.67
C LYS A 94 21.30 5.93 -11.80
N SER A 95 20.99 5.58 -13.05
CA SER A 95 21.46 6.32 -14.23
C SER A 95 20.67 7.62 -14.48
N ASN A 96 19.48 7.75 -13.88
CA ASN A 96 18.62 8.92 -14.03
C ASN A 96 19.22 10.19 -13.40
N LYS A 97 19.41 11.23 -14.22
CA LYS A 97 20.00 12.52 -13.79
C LYS A 97 18.96 13.55 -13.31
N SER A 98 17.66 13.27 -13.42
CA SER A 98 16.59 14.13 -12.95
C SER A 98 16.65 14.31 -11.43
N ALA A 99 16.15 15.44 -10.93
CA ALA A 99 16.04 15.70 -9.49
C ALA A 99 15.22 14.60 -8.78
N ILE A 100 14.17 14.11 -9.44
CA ILE A 100 13.29 13.06 -8.90
C ILE A 100 14.01 11.71 -8.88
N GLY A 101 14.75 11.36 -9.93
CA GLY A 101 15.55 10.13 -10.00
C GLY A 101 16.65 10.10 -8.94
N LYS A 102 17.37 11.22 -8.75
CA LYS A 102 18.35 11.37 -7.66
C LYS A 102 17.72 11.21 -6.28
N LYS A 103 16.53 11.77 -6.08
CA LYS A 103 15.76 11.60 -4.83
C LYS A 103 15.38 10.14 -4.62
N ALA A 104 14.86 9.46 -5.64
CA ALA A 104 14.51 8.04 -5.59
C ALA A 104 15.72 7.19 -5.20
N TRP A 105 16.86 7.38 -5.88
CA TRP A 105 18.11 6.67 -5.58
C TRP A 105 18.59 6.92 -4.15
N LYS A 106 18.50 8.17 -3.68
CA LYS A 106 18.86 8.53 -2.30
C LYS A 106 17.99 7.82 -1.28
N LEU A 107 16.67 7.80 -1.47
CA LEU A 107 15.71 7.14 -0.58
C LEU A 107 15.96 5.62 -0.51
N LEU A 108 16.31 5.00 -1.63
CA LEU A 108 16.62 3.57 -1.68
C LEU A 108 17.87 3.19 -0.89
N ASN A 109 18.84 4.11 -0.76
CA ASN A 109 20.06 3.89 0.01
C ASN A 109 19.96 4.45 1.44
N ASP A 110 18.88 5.14 1.78
CA ASP A 110 18.71 5.81 3.05
C ASP A 110 18.55 4.80 4.21
N GLY A 111 19.42 4.91 5.21
CA GLY A 111 19.42 4.06 6.40
C GLY A 111 18.13 4.13 7.20
N ARG A 112 17.39 5.26 7.13
CA ARG A 112 16.14 5.46 7.88
C ARG A 112 15.04 4.47 7.48
N PHE A 113 15.07 3.99 6.24
CA PHE A 113 14.09 3.03 5.71
C PHE A 113 14.60 1.60 5.64
N LYS A 114 15.84 1.30 6.09
CA LYS A 114 16.31 -0.09 6.21
C LYS A 114 15.41 -0.86 7.19
N LYS A 115 15.13 -2.13 6.86
CA LYS A 115 14.45 -3.05 7.78
C LYS A 115 15.38 -3.49 8.90
#